data_AF-A0A812RY42-F1
#
_entry.id   AF-A0A812RY42-F1
#
_cell.length_a   1.000
_cell.length_b   1.000
_cell.length_c   1.000
_cell.angle_alpha   90.00
_cell.angle_beta   90.00
_cell.angle_gamma   90.00
#
_symmetry.space_group_name_H-M   'P 1'
#
loop_
_entity.id
_entity.type
_entity.pdbx_description
1 polymer ?
#
loop_
_entity_poly.entity_id
_entity_poly.type
_entity_poly.pdbx_seq_one_letter_code
_entity_poly.pdbx_strand_id
1 'polypeptide(L)'
;MASAERHLVSSSCTVDGRWLNPLCTNIDSFSEIGGSGLEMYFKTLRSLGILFATMAALTFPTTAFCLQGTFAPDNGQVLARASIGNLGLLADTKLLDPLLRLVRAGCDGAELSELTPIFAWLDLSCMIVLFLYLVRFRFIEIPRQAKLDDLESVSVQDFSVVIDNLPPRIEYQAEDYESLLKSHLEERMKALQGSSPGKPEPVAPAVADITLVRDFSGRLETLKARGRTLQSIDVAKASGKDKAIFKAERKLAKLDRRLQVHLAPDSELPVIRAYVILNRTTDKNCLLEEYRLDNFALLRWFQPASKRFHGAALQIREAPQPSDLLWENQDTPFGSRLLRQLCVVVTFVLILAISVVLIYVATVVGKREAGSQLSYIGNEQCDPQRVYSSAPSDGHVCIVSVASNWTMDFAVSQGGSTLNCWCESQGYSKLVESAALVSACEPWFLNEHSKRDRHHAGCLRVCYCHKHGPSDGFEGHGSI
;
A
#
# COMPACT_ATOMS: atom_id res chain seq x y z
N MET A 1 13.19 39.89 -15.33
CA MET A 1 13.75 38.51 -15.31
C MET A 1 14.86 38.36 -14.27
N ALA A 2 15.90 39.19 -14.24
CA ALA A 2 17.02 39.05 -13.28
C ALA A 2 16.61 38.98 -11.78
N SER A 3 15.56 39.68 -11.36
CA SER A 3 15.06 39.60 -9.98
C SER A 3 14.34 38.28 -9.68
N ALA A 4 13.66 37.70 -10.67
CA ALA A 4 12.98 36.41 -10.53
C ALA A 4 13.99 35.25 -10.52
N GLU A 5 15.04 35.35 -11.32
CA GLU A 5 16.14 34.39 -11.35
C GLU A 5 16.96 34.44 -10.05
N ARG A 6 17.30 35.63 -9.54
CA ARG A 6 17.92 35.77 -8.22
C ARG A 6 17.04 35.21 -7.12
N HIS A 7 15.73 35.49 -7.16
CA HIS A 7 14.79 34.91 -6.20
C HIS A 7 14.79 33.38 -6.30
N LEU A 8 14.69 32.82 -7.51
CA LEU A 8 14.72 31.37 -7.75
C LEU A 8 16.02 30.75 -7.23
N VAL A 9 17.19 31.32 -7.52
CA VAL A 9 18.47 30.81 -7.02
C VAL A 9 18.53 30.91 -5.49
N SER A 10 18.06 32.01 -4.90
CA SER A 10 18.01 32.18 -3.44
C SER A 10 17.00 31.28 -2.74
N SER A 11 15.94 30.86 -3.44
CA SER A 11 14.86 30.04 -2.89
C SER A 11 14.95 28.56 -3.29
N SER A 12 15.91 28.19 -4.14
CA SER A 12 16.11 26.81 -4.61
C SER A 12 17.28 26.16 -3.89
N CYS A 13 17.31 24.83 -3.87
CA CYS A 13 18.40 24.03 -3.30
C CYS A 13 19.67 24.12 -4.19
N THR A 14 20.31 25.29 -4.19
CA THR A 14 21.60 25.50 -4.84
C THR A 14 22.68 25.71 -3.78
N VAL A 15 23.83 25.06 -3.96
CA VAL A 15 25.04 25.32 -3.18
C VAL A 15 26.04 25.95 -4.14
N ASP A 16 26.56 27.11 -3.79
CA ASP A 16 27.45 27.92 -4.65
C ASP A 16 26.87 28.23 -6.05
N GLY A 17 25.55 28.45 -6.12
CA GLY A 17 24.86 28.75 -7.38
C GLY A 17 24.76 27.58 -8.36
N ARG A 18 25.12 26.36 -7.94
CA ARG A 18 24.93 25.13 -8.72
C ARG A 18 23.82 24.29 -8.12
N TRP A 19 23.04 23.66 -9.00
CA TRP A 19 22.06 22.66 -8.59
C TRP A 19 22.77 21.47 -7.95
N LEU A 20 22.23 21.03 -6.82
CA LEU A 20 22.70 19.83 -6.13
C LEU A 20 22.53 18.60 -7.03
N ASN A 21 23.59 17.82 -7.20
CA ASN A 21 23.55 16.58 -7.96
C ASN A 21 23.02 15.45 -7.06
N PRO A 22 21.88 14.81 -7.40
CA PRO A 22 21.27 13.79 -6.55
C PRO A 22 22.17 12.59 -6.25
N LEU A 23 23.22 12.36 -7.04
CA LEU A 23 24.19 11.29 -6.84
C LEU A 23 25.42 11.70 -6.01
N CYS A 24 25.72 13.00 -5.91
CA CYS A 24 26.96 13.49 -5.28
C CYS A 24 26.72 14.34 -4.03
N THR A 25 25.50 14.82 -3.82
CA THR A 25 25.16 15.64 -2.65
C THR A 25 25.17 14.80 -1.39
N ASN A 26 25.83 15.30 -0.34
CA ASN A 26 25.76 14.67 0.96
C ASN A 26 24.32 14.74 1.47
N ILE A 27 23.77 13.61 1.91
CA ILE A 27 22.37 13.58 2.34
C ILE A 27 22.18 14.38 3.63
N ASP A 28 23.21 14.45 4.47
CA ASP A 28 23.14 15.18 5.73
C ASP A 28 23.04 16.71 5.51
N SER A 29 23.33 17.24 4.32
CA SER A 29 23.12 18.66 4.02
C SER A 29 21.65 18.99 3.69
N PHE A 30 20.76 18.01 3.59
CA PHE A 30 19.35 18.28 3.31
C PHE A 30 18.58 18.80 4.53
N SER A 31 19.01 18.48 5.76
CA SER A 31 18.45 19.09 6.99
C SER A 31 18.59 20.61 6.99
N GLU A 32 19.75 21.13 6.57
CA GLU A 32 20.01 22.57 6.50
C GLU A 32 19.03 23.31 5.56
N ILE A 33 18.56 22.64 4.50
CA ILE A 33 17.74 23.25 3.45
C ILE A 33 16.25 23.05 3.71
N GLY A 34 15.84 21.82 4.05
CA GLY A 34 14.44 21.41 4.09
C GLY A 34 13.99 20.81 5.41
N GLY A 35 14.83 20.85 6.45
CA GLY A 35 14.60 20.21 7.74
C GLY A 35 14.81 18.69 7.72
N SER A 36 14.79 18.10 8.91
CA SER A 36 15.04 16.66 9.13
C SER A 36 14.07 15.76 8.36
N GLY A 37 12.81 16.18 8.18
CA GLY A 37 11.82 15.42 7.43
C GLY A 37 12.20 15.18 5.96
N LEU A 38 12.78 16.18 5.29
CA LEU A 38 13.23 16.04 3.90
C LEU A 38 14.45 15.13 3.80
N GLU A 39 15.39 15.28 4.73
CA GLU A 39 16.55 14.41 4.84
C GLU A 39 16.15 12.94 5.05
N MET A 40 15.26 12.68 6.00
CA MET A 40 14.76 11.33 6.29
C MET A 40 14.04 10.73 5.08
N TYR A 41 13.28 11.53 4.33
CA TYR A 41 12.65 11.10 3.08
C TYR A 41 13.69 10.62 2.04
N PHE A 42 14.74 11.40 1.78
CA PHE A 42 15.77 11.00 0.81
C PHE A 42 16.66 9.86 1.30
N LYS A 43 16.98 9.80 2.60
CA LYS A 43 17.63 8.63 3.22
C LYS A 43 16.79 7.38 2.98
N THR A 44 15.49 7.45 3.25
CA THR A 44 14.54 6.34 3.05
C THR A 44 14.49 5.92 1.58
N LEU A 45 14.38 6.88 0.65
CA LEU A 45 14.32 6.59 -0.78
C LEU A 45 15.61 5.92 -1.29
N ARG A 46 16.78 6.40 -0.87
CA ARG A 46 18.07 5.78 -1.21
C ARG A 46 18.16 4.36 -0.65
N SER A 47 17.79 4.17 0.61
CA SER A 47 17.82 2.85 1.24
C SER A 47 16.84 1.88 0.58
N LEU A 48 15.63 2.31 0.23
CA LEU A 48 14.68 1.51 -0.55
C LEU A 48 15.20 1.22 -1.96
N GLY A 49 15.84 2.17 -2.63
CA GLY A 49 16.45 1.96 -3.94
C GLY A 49 17.54 0.88 -3.91
N ILE A 50 18.42 0.92 -2.92
CA ILE A 50 19.46 -0.12 -2.71
C ILE A 50 18.83 -1.47 -2.40
N LEU A 51 17.81 -1.50 -1.53
CA LEU A 51 17.08 -2.70 -1.18
C LEU A 51 16.42 -3.33 -2.41
N PHE A 52 15.68 -2.56 -3.20
CA PHE A 52 15.03 -3.04 -4.41
C PHE A 52 16.04 -3.46 -5.48
N ALA A 53 17.18 -2.78 -5.61
CA ALA A 53 18.25 -3.23 -6.51
C ALA A 53 18.82 -4.59 -6.08
N THR A 54 18.97 -4.82 -4.77
CA THR A 54 19.44 -6.09 -4.21
C THR A 54 18.40 -7.19 -4.42
N MET A 55 17.13 -6.91 -4.11
CA MET A 55 16.03 -7.83 -4.36
C MET A 55 15.91 -8.18 -5.85
N ALA A 56 16.00 -7.18 -6.73
CA ALA A 56 15.98 -7.38 -8.18
C ALA A 56 17.13 -8.26 -8.66
N ALA A 57 18.35 -8.07 -8.13
CA ALA A 57 19.49 -8.91 -8.45
C ALA A 57 19.30 -10.37 -7.97
N LEU A 58 18.70 -10.57 -6.79
CA LEU A 58 18.38 -11.90 -6.26
C LEU A 58 17.29 -12.61 -7.08
N THR A 59 16.25 -11.88 -7.51
CA THR A 59 15.15 -12.44 -8.30
C THR A 59 15.42 -12.49 -9.80
N PHE A 60 16.49 -11.84 -10.28
CA PHE A 60 16.81 -11.76 -11.70
C PHE A 60 16.88 -13.14 -12.40
N PRO A 61 17.51 -14.19 -11.82
CA PRO A 61 17.50 -15.51 -12.44
C PRO A 61 16.08 -16.05 -12.63
N THR A 62 15.23 -15.97 -11.60
CA THR A 62 13.82 -16.42 -11.66
C THR A 62 13.08 -15.68 -12.77
N THR A 63 13.20 -14.36 -12.86
CA THR A 63 12.56 -13.56 -13.92
C THR A 63 13.08 -13.94 -15.30
N ALA A 64 14.39 -14.15 -15.47
CA ALA A 64 14.99 -14.56 -16.73
C ALA A 64 14.45 -15.93 -17.19
N PHE A 65 14.30 -16.90 -16.28
CA PHE A 65 13.66 -18.19 -16.56
C PHE A 65 12.18 -18.04 -16.90
N CYS A 66 11.45 -17.21 -16.15
CA CYS A 66 10.03 -16.95 -16.43
C CYS A 66 9.86 -16.36 -17.84
N LEU A 67 10.69 -15.42 -18.27
CA LEU A 67 10.62 -14.81 -19.60
C LEU A 67 10.86 -15.80 -20.75
N GLN A 68 11.57 -16.91 -20.50
CA GLN A 68 11.76 -17.99 -21.46
C GLN A 68 10.62 -19.02 -21.45
N GLY A 69 9.70 -18.94 -20.48
CA GLY A 69 8.52 -19.78 -20.41
C GLY A 69 7.54 -19.55 -21.55
N THR A 70 6.78 -20.58 -21.90
CA THR A 70 5.83 -20.58 -23.04
C THR A 70 4.39 -20.82 -22.60
N PHE A 71 4.10 -20.82 -21.29
CA PHE A 71 2.74 -21.08 -20.79
C PHE A 71 1.78 -19.92 -21.05
N ALA A 72 2.23 -18.69 -20.81
CA ALA A 72 1.42 -17.50 -21.00
C ALA A 72 1.30 -17.20 -22.50
N PRO A 73 0.08 -17.04 -23.03
CA PRO A 73 -0.12 -16.70 -24.44
C PRO A 73 0.51 -15.33 -24.74
N ASP A 74 1.00 -15.15 -25.97
CA ASP A 74 1.63 -13.90 -26.43
C ASP A 74 0.59 -12.81 -26.71
N ASN A 75 -0.06 -12.34 -25.66
CA ASN A 75 -1.08 -11.31 -25.75
C ASN A 75 -0.47 -9.89 -25.70
N GLY A 76 0.85 -9.75 -25.94
CA GLY A 76 1.59 -8.50 -25.77
C GLY A 76 1.81 -8.06 -24.31
N GLN A 77 1.37 -8.86 -23.33
CA GLN A 77 1.55 -8.56 -21.90
C GLN A 77 2.88 -9.12 -21.37
N VAL A 78 3.95 -8.33 -21.50
CA VAL A 78 5.30 -8.70 -21.01
C VAL A 78 5.31 -9.06 -19.52
N LEU A 79 4.44 -8.44 -18.71
CA LEU A 79 4.32 -8.74 -17.27
C LEU A 79 3.85 -10.18 -16.99
N ALA A 80 2.95 -10.73 -17.81
CA ALA A 80 2.50 -12.11 -17.65
C ALA A 80 3.65 -13.09 -17.89
N ARG A 81 4.51 -12.79 -18.88
CA ARG A 81 5.71 -13.57 -19.20
C ARG A 81 6.77 -13.53 -18.10
N ALA A 82 6.89 -12.43 -17.39
CA ALA A 82 7.85 -12.29 -16.28
C ALA A 82 7.42 -13.02 -15.00
N SER A 83 6.22 -13.62 -14.95
CA SER A 83 5.69 -14.29 -13.76
C SER A 83 5.98 -15.80 -13.75
N ILE A 84 5.99 -16.40 -12.54
CA ILE A 84 6.06 -17.87 -12.36
C ILE A 84 4.93 -18.59 -13.10
N GLY A 85 3.81 -17.91 -13.34
CA GLY A 85 2.70 -18.43 -14.14
C GLY A 85 3.08 -18.74 -15.58
N ASN A 86 4.17 -18.17 -16.12
CA ASN A 86 4.65 -18.48 -17.47
C ASN A 86 5.49 -19.76 -17.55
N LEU A 87 5.86 -20.37 -16.40
CA LEU A 87 6.71 -21.55 -16.37
C LEU A 87 5.91 -22.83 -16.66
N GLY A 88 6.40 -23.58 -17.65
CA GLY A 88 6.02 -24.97 -17.92
C GLY A 88 5.06 -25.15 -19.09
N LEU A 89 5.33 -26.14 -19.95
CA LEU A 89 4.34 -26.69 -20.87
C LEU A 89 3.59 -27.84 -20.18
N LEU A 90 2.27 -27.91 -20.35
CA LEU A 90 1.52 -29.13 -20.07
C LEU A 90 1.99 -30.17 -21.09
N ALA A 91 2.72 -31.20 -20.64
CA ALA A 91 3.07 -32.31 -21.50
C ALA A 91 1.77 -32.95 -22.01
N ASP A 92 1.64 -33.06 -23.33
CA ASP A 92 0.41 -33.43 -24.07
C ASP A 92 -0.01 -34.91 -23.91
N THR A 93 0.39 -35.54 -22.80
CA THR A 93 0.24 -36.97 -22.58
C THR A 93 -0.89 -37.22 -21.62
N LYS A 94 -2.13 -37.33 -22.15
CA LYS A 94 -3.35 -38.08 -21.73
C LYS A 94 -3.61 -38.48 -20.25
N LEU A 95 -2.84 -38.03 -19.27
CA LEU A 95 -2.98 -38.23 -17.83
C LEU A 95 -2.56 -36.92 -17.14
N LEU A 96 -3.54 -36.30 -16.49
CA LEU A 96 -3.45 -35.02 -15.81
C LEU A 96 -2.56 -35.10 -14.56
N ASP A 97 -1.24 -35.18 -14.69
CA ASP A 97 -0.37 -34.81 -13.58
C ASP A 97 0.10 -33.35 -13.75
N PRO A 98 -0.58 -32.37 -13.12
CA PRO A 98 -0.21 -30.96 -13.23
C PRO A 98 1.18 -30.64 -12.69
N LEU A 99 1.85 -31.60 -12.04
CA LEU A 99 3.22 -31.50 -11.53
C LEU A 99 4.29 -31.80 -12.59
N LEU A 100 3.96 -32.52 -13.67
CA LEU A 100 4.86 -32.85 -14.77
C LEU A 100 4.93 -31.72 -15.81
N ARG A 101 5.36 -30.55 -15.36
CA ARG A 101 5.64 -29.40 -16.23
C ARG A 101 7.11 -29.39 -16.60
N LEU A 102 7.40 -29.28 -17.88
CA LEU A 102 8.77 -29.16 -18.39
C LEU A 102 9.05 -27.69 -18.70
N VAL A 103 10.14 -27.16 -18.15
CA VAL A 103 10.69 -25.85 -18.50
C VAL A 103 11.78 -26.08 -19.54
N ARG A 104 11.66 -25.41 -20.69
CA ARG A 104 12.66 -25.54 -21.76
C ARG A 104 13.63 -24.37 -21.72
N ALA A 105 14.91 -24.65 -21.56
CA ALA A 105 15.99 -23.67 -21.67
C ALA A 105 16.81 -24.03 -22.93
N GLY A 106 16.52 -23.37 -24.06
CA GLY A 106 17.07 -23.79 -25.35
C GLY A 106 16.39 -25.05 -25.88
N CYS A 107 17.17 -26.08 -26.23
CA CYS A 107 16.61 -27.38 -26.66
C CYS A 107 16.49 -28.40 -25.50
N ASP A 108 17.12 -28.16 -24.34
CA ASP A 108 17.05 -29.03 -23.16
C ASP A 108 15.81 -28.72 -22.32
N GLY A 109 15.13 -29.79 -21.86
CA GLY A 109 14.00 -29.70 -20.95
C GLY A 109 14.43 -30.11 -19.54
N ALA A 110 14.18 -29.24 -18.56
CA ALA A 110 14.30 -29.58 -17.15
C ALA A 110 12.89 -29.74 -16.56
N GLU A 111 12.72 -30.70 -15.64
CA GLU A 111 11.47 -30.80 -14.90
C GLU A 111 11.32 -29.61 -13.95
N LEU A 112 10.14 -28.98 -13.94
CA LEU A 112 9.84 -27.86 -13.06
C LEU A 112 9.99 -28.24 -11.57
N SER A 113 9.77 -29.52 -11.25
CA SER A 113 9.95 -30.10 -9.91
C SER A 113 11.37 -29.88 -9.37
N GLU A 114 12.39 -29.92 -10.21
CA GLU A 114 13.80 -29.73 -9.83
C GLU A 114 14.16 -28.25 -9.64
N LEU A 115 13.54 -27.36 -10.42
CA LEU A 115 13.79 -25.91 -10.38
C LEU A 115 12.98 -25.18 -9.29
N THR A 116 11.79 -25.70 -8.95
CA THR A 116 10.88 -25.09 -7.98
C THR A 116 11.54 -24.83 -6.62
N PRO A 117 12.32 -25.77 -6.02
CA PRO A 117 13.03 -25.52 -4.78
C PRO A 117 14.01 -24.34 -4.88
N ILE A 118 14.71 -24.19 -6.00
CA ILE A 118 15.68 -23.11 -6.22
C ILE A 118 14.95 -21.76 -6.24
N PHE A 119 13.86 -21.64 -7.00
CA PHE A 119 13.05 -20.41 -7.03
C PHE A 119 12.45 -20.10 -5.66
N ALA A 120 11.94 -21.10 -4.95
CA ALA A 120 11.42 -20.92 -3.60
C ALA A 120 12.49 -20.40 -2.63
N TRP A 121 13.74 -20.88 -2.72
CA TRP A 121 14.84 -20.38 -1.90
C TRP A 121 15.26 -18.95 -2.27
N LEU A 122 15.26 -18.58 -3.55
CA LEU A 122 15.54 -17.22 -3.99
C LEU A 122 14.47 -16.23 -3.49
N ASP A 123 13.19 -16.59 -3.63
CA ASP A 123 12.07 -15.79 -3.14
C ASP A 123 12.09 -15.67 -1.62
N LEU A 124 12.33 -16.77 -0.91
CA LEU A 124 12.48 -16.77 0.55
C LEU A 124 13.64 -15.87 0.99
N SER A 125 14.79 -15.95 0.31
CA SER A 125 15.95 -15.10 0.59
C SER A 125 15.64 -13.62 0.38
N CYS A 126 14.92 -13.29 -0.69
CA CYS A 126 14.45 -11.95 -1.00
C CYS A 126 13.54 -11.41 0.12
N MET A 127 12.59 -12.24 0.59
CA MET A 127 11.69 -11.90 1.69
C MET A 127 12.42 -11.74 3.03
N ILE A 128 13.43 -12.57 3.30
CA ILE A 128 14.30 -12.44 4.50
C ILE A 128 15.07 -11.11 4.45
N VAL A 129 15.66 -10.76 3.30
CA VAL A 129 16.38 -9.48 3.13
C VAL A 129 15.45 -8.29 3.37
N LEU A 130 14.25 -8.29 2.78
CA LEU A 130 13.23 -7.26 3.00
C LEU A 130 12.83 -7.20 4.49
N PHE A 131 12.56 -8.33 5.12
CA PHE A 131 12.15 -8.38 6.52
C PHE A 131 13.24 -7.86 7.46
N LEU A 132 14.49 -8.33 7.30
CA LEU A 132 15.63 -7.85 8.09
C LEU A 132 15.85 -6.34 7.91
N TYR A 133 15.69 -5.84 6.69
CA TYR A 133 15.71 -4.41 6.40
C TYR A 133 14.59 -3.67 7.15
N LEU A 134 13.34 -4.14 7.07
CA LEU A 134 12.20 -3.50 7.73
C LEU A 134 12.37 -3.49 9.26
N VAL A 135 12.85 -4.58 9.85
CA VAL A 135 13.15 -4.66 11.28
C VAL A 135 14.25 -3.67 11.66
N ARG A 136 15.39 -3.69 10.96
CA ARG A 136 16.48 -2.74 11.18
C ARG A 136 16.00 -1.30 11.04
N PHE A 137 15.28 -0.99 9.97
CA PHE A 137 14.79 0.36 9.68
C PHE A 137 13.80 0.82 10.77
N ARG A 138 12.81 -0.01 11.12
CA ARG A 138 11.75 0.32 12.08
C ARG A 138 12.23 0.47 13.51
N PHE A 139 13.14 -0.40 13.96
CA PHE A 139 13.55 -0.50 15.36
C PHE A 139 14.90 0.15 15.66
N ILE A 140 15.78 0.31 14.66
CA ILE A 140 17.12 0.88 14.87
C ILE A 140 17.23 2.24 14.19
N GLU A 141 16.95 2.33 12.88
CA GLU A 141 17.21 3.56 12.12
C GLU A 141 16.24 4.69 12.51
N ILE A 142 14.93 4.45 12.52
CA ILE A 142 13.93 5.47 12.87
C ILE A 142 14.18 6.05 14.28
N PRO A 143 14.33 5.24 15.35
CA PRO A 143 14.57 5.80 16.68
C PRO A 143 15.94 6.47 16.82
N ARG A 144 16.95 6.01 16.08
CA ARG A 144 18.28 6.64 16.08
C ARG A 144 18.21 8.03 15.44
N GLN A 145 17.57 8.16 14.29
CA GLN A 145 17.40 9.45 13.61
C GLN A 145 16.57 10.41 14.46
N ALA A 146 15.44 9.96 15.02
CA ALA A 146 14.63 10.78 15.92
C ALA A 146 15.45 11.36 17.09
N LYS A 147 16.32 10.54 17.71
CA LYS A 147 17.21 11.02 18.78
C LYS A 147 18.26 12.01 18.31
N LEU A 148 18.79 11.86 17.09
CA LEU A 148 19.76 12.81 16.53
C LEU A 148 19.07 14.13 16.22
N ASP A 149 17.90 14.08 15.59
CA ASP A 149 17.07 15.25 15.30
C ASP A 149 16.71 16.01 16.59
N ASP A 150 16.33 15.30 17.66
CA ASP A 150 16.01 15.87 18.97
C ASP A 150 17.25 16.51 19.65
N LEU A 151 18.47 16.03 19.34
CA LEU A 151 19.71 16.58 19.89
C LEU A 151 20.22 17.79 19.11
N GLU A 152 20.04 17.79 17.79
CA GLU A 152 20.52 18.84 16.90
C GLU A 152 19.56 20.03 16.82
N SER A 153 18.26 19.80 16.98
CA SER A 153 17.25 20.84 16.87
C SER A 153 16.53 21.08 18.20
N VAL A 154 16.66 22.30 18.72
CA VAL A 154 15.84 22.77 19.84
C VAL A 154 14.57 23.38 19.27
N SER A 155 13.44 22.74 19.50
CA SER A 155 12.14 23.15 18.99
C SER A 155 11.27 23.76 20.07
N VAL A 156 10.28 24.55 19.68
CA VAL A 156 9.27 25.07 20.62
C VAL A 156 8.47 23.91 21.26
N GLN A 157 8.34 22.78 20.56
CA GLN A 157 7.69 21.59 21.08
C GLN A 157 8.37 21.08 22.36
N ASP A 158 9.70 21.19 22.49
CA ASP A 158 10.45 20.70 23.65
C ASP A 158 10.09 21.41 24.96
N PHE A 159 9.52 22.60 24.85
CA PHE A 159 9.14 23.45 25.98
C PHE A 159 7.64 23.64 26.12
N SER A 160 6.84 23.19 25.15
CA SER A 160 5.42 23.49 25.09
C SER A 160 4.52 22.32 25.47
N VAL A 161 3.45 22.67 26.16
CA VAL A 161 2.34 21.77 26.48
C VAL A 161 1.04 22.37 25.97
N VAL A 162 0.09 21.50 25.64
CA VAL A 162 -1.26 21.88 25.29
C VAL A 162 -2.21 21.49 26.42
N ILE A 163 -3.06 22.43 26.82
CA ILE A 163 -4.04 22.28 27.90
C ILE A 163 -5.44 22.29 27.28
N ASP A 164 -6.12 21.16 27.40
CA ASP A 164 -7.49 20.90 26.95
C ASP A 164 -8.48 20.88 28.13
N ASN A 165 -9.78 20.99 27.81
CA ASN A 165 -10.90 21.02 28.76
C ASN A 165 -10.83 22.18 29.76
N LEU A 166 -10.38 23.33 29.26
CA LEU A 166 -10.47 24.58 30.00
C LEU A 166 -11.94 24.99 30.19
N PRO A 167 -12.28 25.66 31.30
CA PRO A 167 -13.61 26.25 31.46
C PRO A 167 -13.80 27.32 30.37
N PRO A 168 -14.91 27.28 29.60
CA PRO A 168 -15.07 28.16 28.45
C PRO A 168 -15.10 29.64 28.84
N ARG A 169 -15.60 29.96 30.03
CA ARG A 169 -15.69 31.31 30.59
C ARG A 169 -15.44 31.27 32.09
N ILE A 170 -14.84 32.34 32.62
CA ILE A 170 -14.68 32.59 34.05
C ILE A 170 -15.57 33.79 34.38
N GLU A 171 -16.55 33.61 35.27
CA GLU A 171 -17.67 34.55 35.48
C GLU A 171 -17.25 35.95 35.93
N TYR A 172 -16.12 36.10 36.63
CA TYR A 172 -15.78 37.35 37.34
C TYR A 172 -14.59 38.12 36.78
N GLN A 173 -13.80 37.56 35.85
CA GLN A 173 -12.53 38.16 35.40
C GLN A 173 -12.17 37.75 33.96
N ALA A 174 -13.02 38.12 32.99
CA ALA A 174 -12.74 37.81 31.57
C ALA A 174 -11.44 38.45 31.06
N GLU A 175 -11.03 39.59 31.64
CA GLU A 175 -9.83 40.33 31.23
C GLU A 175 -8.52 39.65 31.65
N ASP A 176 -8.55 38.69 32.59
CA ASP A 176 -7.33 38.14 33.19
C ASP A 176 -7.24 36.61 33.20
N TYR A 177 -7.92 35.96 32.25
CA TYR A 177 -7.90 34.49 32.12
C TYR A 177 -6.46 33.93 32.04
N GLU A 178 -5.59 34.65 31.33
CA GLU A 178 -4.20 34.27 31.12
C GLU A 178 -3.38 34.31 32.41
N SER A 179 -3.47 35.37 33.22
CA SER A 179 -2.71 35.45 34.47
C SER A 179 -3.21 34.43 35.49
N LEU A 180 -4.51 34.18 35.56
CA LEU A 180 -5.10 33.18 36.44
C LEU A 180 -4.57 31.79 36.09
N LEU A 181 -4.55 31.44 34.79
CA LEU A 181 -3.99 30.18 34.33
C LEU A 181 -2.49 30.10 34.59
N LYS A 182 -1.75 31.19 34.37
CA LYS A 182 -0.31 31.28 34.66
C LYS A 182 -0.02 31.04 36.13
N SER A 183 -0.74 31.74 37.01
CA SER A 183 -0.59 31.61 38.46
C SER A 183 -0.88 30.18 38.93
N HIS A 184 -1.96 29.57 38.43
CA HIS A 184 -2.29 28.17 38.72
C HIS A 184 -1.15 27.22 38.31
N LEU A 185 -0.63 27.36 37.09
CA LEU A 185 0.44 26.50 36.60
C LEU A 185 1.75 26.72 37.37
N GLU A 186 2.11 27.97 37.68
CA GLU A 186 3.29 28.28 38.49
C GLU A 186 3.18 27.69 39.91
N GLU A 187 2.00 27.72 40.53
CA GLU A 187 1.76 27.07 41.83
C GLU A 187 1.94 25.54 41.73
N ARG A 188 1.41 24.91 40.67
CA ARG A 188 1.62 23.48 40.43
C ARG A 188 3.09 23.14 40.24
N MET A 189 3.82 23.94 39.48
CA MET A 189 5.24 23.72 39.25
C MET A 189 6.05 23.85 40.53
N LYS A 190 5.76 24.84 41.37
CA LYS A 190 6.38 24.98 42.70
C LYS A 190 6.14 23.74 43.58
N ALA A 191 4.92 23.20 43.58
CA ALA A 191 4.60 21.99 44.34
C ALA A 191 5.36 20.74 43.84
N LEU A 192 5.51 20.60 42.52
CA LEU A 192 6.26 19.50 41.90
C LEU A 192 7.77 19.58 42.16
N GLN A 193 8.32 20.81 42.15
CA GLN A 193 9.74 21.05 42.44
C GLN A 193 10.07 20.80 43.91
N GLY A 194 9.20 21.21 44.83
CA GLY A 194 9.39 21.01 46.28
C GLY A 194 9.36 19.53 46.72
N SER A 195 8.74 18.65 45.92
CA SER A 195 8.57 17.23 46.28
C SER A 195 9.71 16.32 45.80
N SER A 196 10.64 16.83 44.97
CA SER A 196 11.71 16.01 44.37
C SER A 196 13.06 16.27 45.06
N PRO A 197 13.59 15.33 45.87
CA PRO A 197 14.91 15.50 46.49
C PRO A 197 16.01 15.55 45.42
N GLY A 198 16.89 16.55 45.49
CA GLY A 198 18.07 16.67 44.63
C GLY A 198 17.87 17.37 43.29
N LYS A 199 16.72 18.02 43.04
CA LYS A 199 16.52 18.83 41.83
C LYS A 199 17.17 20.22 41.97
N PRO A 200 17.66 20.81 40.86
CA PRO A 200 18.21 22.16 40.84
C PRO A 200 17.18 23.19 41.33
N GLU A 201 17.69 24.31 41.84
CA GLU A 201 16.89 25.41 42.38
C GLU A 201 15.79 25.85 41.37
N PRO A 202 14.56 26.15 41.85
CA PRO A 202 13.48 26.69 41.03
C PRO A 202 13.95 27.93 40.28
N VAL A 203 13.86 27.95 38.95
CA VAL A 203 13.97 29.19 38.19
C VAL A 203 12.57 29.77 38.05
N ALA A 204 12.34 30.90 38.70
CA ALA A 204 11.12 31.67 38.55
C ALA A 204 11.28 32.73 37.44
N PRO A 205 10.28 32.93 36.57
CA PRO A 205 9.01 32.18 36.46
C PRO A 205 9.19 30.81 35.80
N ALA A 206 8.36 29.82 36.13
CA ALA A 206 8.40 28.50 35.46
C ALA A 206 7.71 28.54 34.08
N VAL A 207 6.68 29.37 33.96
CA VAL A 207 5.91 29.58 32.73
C VAL A 207 6.43 30.80 31.99
N ALA A 208 6.92 30.59 30.78
CA ALA A 208 7.42 31.65 29.92
C ALA A 208 6.26 32.43 29.28
N ASP A 209 5.33 31.70 28.65
CA ASP A 209 4.25 32.29 27.83
C ASP A 209 3.00 31.41 27.80
N ILE A 210 1.83 32.03 27.58
CA ILE A 210 0.54 31.35 27.44
C ILE A 210 -0.22 31.94 26.26
N THR A 211 -0.58 31.10 25.30
CA THR A 211 -1.44 31.47 24.18
C THR A 211 -2.80 30.78 24.31
N LEU A 212 -3.86 31.56 24.50
CA LEU A 212 -5.23 31.05 24.57
C LEU A 212 -5.81 30.81 23.17
N VAL A 213 -6.43 29.65 22.98
CA VAL A 213 -7.17 29.27 21.78
C VAL A 213 -8.66 29.44 22.07
N ARG A 214 -9.32 30.28 21.27
CA ARG A 214 -10.73 30.63 21.44
C ARG A 214 -11.60 30.01 20.35
N ASP A 215 -12.87 29.79 20.68
CA ASP A 215 -13.90 29.30 19.75
C ASP A 215 -14.40 30.44 18.86
N PHE A 216 -14.12 30.34 17.57
CA PHE A 216 -14.63 31.26 16.55
C PHE A 216 -15.91 30.73 15.90
N SER A 217 -16.48 29.64 16.43
CA SER A 217 -17.73 29.00 15.99
C SER A 217 -17.71 28.62 14.52
N GLY A 218 -16.59 28.06 14.07
CA GLY A 218 -16.35 27.65 12.68
C GLY A 218 -16.09 28.80 11.71
N ARG A 219 -15.77 30.00 12.19
CA ARG A 219 -15.57 31.19 11.35
C ARG A 219 -14.12 31.50 11.01
N LEU A 220 -13.19 30.68 11.45
CA LEU A 220 -11.78 30.85 11.12
C LEU A 220 -11.55 30.90 9.59
N GLU A 221 -12.32 30.14 8.80
CA GLU A 221 -12.27 30.21 7.32
C GLU A 221 -12.67 31.59 6.77
N THR A 222 -13.62 32.27 7.41
CA THR A 222 -14.01 33.63 7.01
C THR A 222 -12.91 34.64 7.34
N LEU A 223 -12.25 34.49 8.49
CA LEU A 223 -11.07 35.28 8.87
C LEU A 223 -9.88 35.03 7.94
N LYS A 224 -9.64 33.77 7.57
CA LYS A 224 -8.62 33.39 6.58
C LYS A 224 -8.92 33.98 5.21
N ALA A 225 -10.18 33.93 4.77
CA ALA A 225 -10.62 34.57 3.52
C ALA A 225 -10.44 36.09 3.56
N ARG A 226 -10.63 36.73 4.72
CA ARG A 226 -10.36 38.15 4.96
C ARG A 226 -8.86 38.44 4.79
N GLY A 227 -7.99 37.70 5.47
CA GLY A 227 -6.53 37.84 5.35
C GLY A 227 -6.02 37.68 3.91
N ARG A 228 -6.51 36.67 3.18
CA ARG A 228 -6.19 36.50 1.75
C ARG A 228 -6.67 37.67 0.89
N THR A 229 -7.82 38.24 1.21
CA THR A 229 -8.35 39.40 0.48
C THR A 229 -7.50 40.64 0.74
N LEU A 230 -7.05 40.86 1.98
CA LEU A 230 -6.08 41.92 2.31
C LEU A 230 -4.77 41.76 1.55
N GLN A 231 -4.18 40.56 1.58
CA GLN A 231 -2.97 40.27 0.81
C GLN A 231 -3.16 40.52 -0.70
N SER A 232 -4.34 40.17 -1.24
CA SER A 232 -4.64 40.44 -2.65
C SER A 232 -4.76 41.94 -2.98
N ILE A 233 -5.21 42.75 -2.01
CA ILE A 233 -5.24 44.22 -2.15
C ILE A 233 -3.80 44.75 -2.22
N ASP A 234 -2.92 44.28 -1.35
CA ASP A 234 -1.52 44.72 -1.31
C ASP A 234 -0.78 44.37 -2.61
N VAL A 235 -0.98 43.15 -3.13
CA VAL A 235 -0.44 42.73 -4.43
C VAL A 235 -1.01 43.58 -5.58
N ALA A 236 -2.31 43.89 -5.55
CA ALA A 236 -2.95 44.71 -6.58
C ALA A 236 -2.49 46.17 -6.53
N LYS A 237 -2.26 46.72 -5.33
CA LYS A 237 -1.65 48.05 -5.09
C LYS A 237 -0.24 48.09 -5.65
N ALA A 238 0.59 47.09 -5.34
CA ALA A 238 1.95 46.99 -5.88
C ALA A 238 1.97 46.85 -7.42
N SER A 239 0.91 46.28 -8.01
CA SER A 239 0.78 46.11 -9.46
C SER A 239 0.11 47.28 -10.19
N GLY A 240 -0.37 48.31 -9.49
CA GLY A 240 -1.10 49.45 -10.08
C GLY A 240 -2.44 49.07 -10.74
N LYS A 241 -3.17 48.07 -10.21
CA LYS A 241 -4.42 47.57 -10.81
C LYS A 241 -5.68 48.07 -10.06
N ASP A 242 -6.07 49.32 -10.28
CA ASP A 242 -7.17 49.98 -9.55
C ASP A 242 -8.51 49.22 -9.54
N LYS A 243 -8.91 48.64 -10.68
CA LYS A 243 -10.14 47.84 -10.78
C LYS A 243 -10.11 46.60 -9.87
N ALA A 244 -8.93 45.98 -9.72
CA ALA A 244 -8.76 44.82 -8.85
C ALA A 244 -8.81 45.22 -7.37
N ILE A 245 -8.20 46.36 -7.02
CA ILE A 245 -8.24 46.95 -5.68
C ILE A 245 -9.70 47.20 -5.27
N PHE A 246 -10.47 47.94 -6.08
CA PHE A 246 -11.88 48.23 -5.78
C PHE A 246 -12.74 46.97 -5.60
N LYS A 247 -12.52 45.95 -6.45
CA LYS A 247 -13.23 44.66 -6.35
C LYS A 247 -12.88 43.92 -5.05
N ALA A 248 -11.60 43.91 -4.67
CA ALA A 248 -11.12 43.25 -3.46
C ALA A 248 -11.59 43.99 -2.19
N GLU A 249 -11.56 45.32 -2.16
CA GLU A 249 -12.10 46.14 -1.07
C GLU A 249 -13.61 45.93 -0.88
N ARG A 250 -14.38 45.86 -1.96
CA ARG A 250 -15.81 45.53 -1.88
C ARG A 250 -16.05 44.14 -1.30
N LYS A 251 -15.17 43.17 -1.59
CA LYS A 251 -15.23 41.82 -1.02
C LYS A 251 -14.84 41.84 0.47
N LEU A 252 -13.81 42.60 0.83
CA LEU A 252 -13.36 42.80 2.21
C LEU A 252 -14.49 43.38 3.07
N ALA A 253 -15.13 44.46 2.61
CA ALA A 253 -16.26 45.07 3.31
C ALA A 253 -17.45 44.10 3.53
N LYS A 254 -17.71 43.19 2.58
CA LYS A 254 -18.72 42.13 2.75
C LYS A 254 -18.32 41.11 3.82
N LEU A 255 -17.03 40.74 3.87
CA LEU A 255 -16.51 39.82 4.89
C LEU A 255 -16.54 40.48 6.26
N ASP A 256 -16.10 41.73 6.38
CA ASP A 256 -16.11 42.49 7.62
C ASP A 256 -17.54 42.63 8.17
N ARG A 257 -18.52 42.94 7.31
CA ARG A 257 -19.93 42.98 7.72
C ARG A 257 -20.42 41.63 8.25
N ARG A 258 -20.04 40.52 7.63
CA ARG A 258 -20.43 39.16 8.10
C ARG A 258 -19.77 38.82 9.43
N LEU A 259 -18.51 39.21 9.60
CA LEU A 259 -17.77 39.00 10.84
C LEU A 259 -18.37 39.84 11.96
N GLN A 260 -18.62 41.13 11.74
CA GLN A 260 -19.17 42.03 12.76
C GLN A 260 -20.56 41.62 13.28
N VAL A 261 -21.41 41.05 12.43
CA VAL A 261 -22.76 40.62 12.83
C VAL A 261 -22.72 39.46 13.83
N HIS A 262 -21.68 38.64 13.78
CA HIS A 262 -21.71 37.38 14.49
C HIS A 262 -20.52 37.14 15.43
N LEU A 263 -19.38 37.80 15.21
CA LEU A 263 -18.16 37.62 15.97
C LEU A 263 -18.15 38.60 17.14
N ALA A 264 -18.23 38.06 18.36
CA ALA A 264 -18.01 38.83 19.57
C ALA A 264 -16.53 39.28 19.65
N PRO A 265 -16.20 40.32 20.44
CA PRO A 265 -14.82 40.67 20.74
C PRO A 265 -14.01 39.45 21.22
N ASP A 266 -12.74 39.36 20.82
CA ASP A 266 -11.90 38.18 21.12
C ASP A 266 -11.85 37.87 22.62
N SER A 267 -11.88 38.87 23.50
CA SER A 267 -11.91 38.70 24.96
C SER A 267 -13.14 37.95 25.48
N GLU A 268 -14.27 38.02 24.78
CA GLU A 268 -15.56 37.41 25.17
C GLU A 268 -15.79 36.01 24.57
N LEU A 269 -14.98 35.65 23.56
CA LEU A 269 -15.04 34.34 22.93
C LEU A 269 -14.61 33.25 23.91
N PRO A 270 -15.31 32.12 23.99
CA PRO A 270 -15.00 31.10 24.97
C PRO A 270 -13.64 30.45 24.67
N VAL A 271 -12.90 30.15 25.74
CA VAL A 271 -11.59 29.50 25.64
C VAL A 271 -11.80 27.99 25.47
N ILE A 272 -11.20 27.41 24.44
CA ILE A 272 -11.25 25.95 24.19
C ILE A 272 -10.02 25.27 24.81
N ARG A 273 -8.86 25.90 24.62
CA ARG A 273 -7.54 25.30 24.84
C ARG A 273 -6.50 26.39 25.11
N ALA A 274 -5.40 26.05 25.73
CA ALA A 274 -4.22 26.91 25.81
C ALA A 274 -2.97 26.15 25.35
N TYR A 275 -2.05 26.86 24.70
CA TYR A 275 -0.67 26.42 24.52
C TYR A 275 0.19 27.16 25.54
N VAL A 276 1.00 26.43 26.30
CA VAL A 276 1.83 27.00 27.36
C VAL A 276 3.27 26.64 27.06
N ILE A 277 4.15 27.65 27.10
CA ILE A 277 5.59 27.50 26.94
C ILE A 277 6.23 27.59 28.32
N LEU A 278 7.02 26.58 28.69
CA LEU A 278 7.75 26.49 29.94
C LEU A 278 9.22 26.85 29.72
N ASN A 279 9.90 27.34 30.76
CA ASN A 279 11.30 27.73 30.62
C ASN A 279 12.28 26.54 30.53
N ARG A 280 11.86 25.34 30.96
CA ARG A 280 12.71 24.14 30.99
C ARG A 280 11.98 22.91 30.46
N THR A 281 12.71 22.03 29.77
CA THR A 281 12.19 20.73 29.31
C THR A 281 11.87 19.78 30.48
N THR A 282 12.64 19.88 31.58
CA THR A 282 12.37 19.12 32.81
C THR A 282 11.04 19.49 33.45
N ASP A 283 10.69 20.78 33.39
CA ASP A 283 9.45 21.34 33.92
C ASP A 283 8.26 20.86 33.08
N LYS A 284 8.39 20.86 31.75
CA LYS A 284 7.43 20.21 30.83
C LYS A 284 7.21 18.75 31.19
N ASN A 285 8.29 17.96 31.31
CA ASN A 285 8.18 16.52 31.57
C ASN A 285 7.56 16.21 32.94
N CYS A 286 7.91 16.97 33.98
CA CYS A 286 7.29 16.83 35.30
C CYS A 286 5.79 17.13 35.24
N LEU A 287 5.40 18.18 34.51
CA LEU A 287 3.99 18.53 34.34
C LEU A 287 3.23 17.46 33.55
N LEU A 288 3.81 16.93 32.46
CA LEU A 288 3.20 15.84 31.69
C LEU A 288 3.04 14.56 32.52
N GLU A 289 4.03 14.23 33.35
CA GLU A 289 3.98 13.05 34.23
C GLU A 289 2.90 13.21 35.31
N GLU A 290 2.79 14.40 35.91
CA GLU A 290 1.77 14.73 36.92
C GLU A 290 0.35 14.56 36.37
N TYR A 291 0.13 14.87 35.09
CA TYR A 291 -1.18 14.78 34.42
C TYR A 291 -1.32 13.52 33.54
N ARG A 292 -0.41 12.54 33.63
CA ARG A 292 -0.38 11.37 32.73
C ARG A 292 -1.67 10.56 32.74
N LEU A 293 -2.30 10.43 33.91
CA LEU A 293 -3.54 9.67 34.10
C LEU A 293 -4.80 10.47 33.69
N ASP A 294 -4.71 11.80 33.63
CA ASP A 294 -5.82 12.69 33.28
C ASP A 294 -6.15 12.67 31.77
N ASN A 295 -5.27 12.01 30.99
CA ASN A 295 -5.52 11.69 29.60
C ASN A 295 -6.65 10.68 29.39
N PHE A 296 -6.97 9.88 30.40
CA PHE A 296 -8.08 8.94 30.38
C PHE A 296 -9.36 9.62 30.89
N ALA A 297 -10.42 9.62 30.08
CA ALA A 297 -11.68 10.31 30.40
C ALA A 297 -12.30 9.86 31.74
N LEU A 298 -12.18 8.56 32.07
CA LEU A 298 -12.72 8.00 33.32
C LEU A 298 -11.94 8.47 34.57
N LEU A 299 -10.61 8.52 34.48
CA LEU A 299 -9.77 8.92 35.62
C LEU A 299 -9.84 10.42 35.89
N ARG A 300 -10.15 11.21 34.87
CA ARG A 300 -10.29 12.67 34.98
C ARG A 300 -11.37 13.11 35.97
N TRP A 301 -12.42 12.31 36.17
CA TRP A 301 -13.46 12.62 37.16
C TRP A 301 -12.95 12.60 38.61
N PHE A 302 -11.87 11.85 38.86
CA PHE A 302 -11.21 11.74 40.15
C PHE A 302 -9.99 12.65 40.28
N GLN A 303 -9.78 13.57 39.33
CA GLN A 303 -8.68 14.52 39.39
C GLN A 303 -8.81 15.38 40.67
N PRO A 304 -7.77 15.47 41.52
CA PRO A 304 -7.82 16.20 42.79
C PRO A 304 -8.07 17.70 42.55
N ALA A 305 -8.72 18.35 43.51
CA ALA A 305 -9.11 19.77 43.40
C ALA A 305 -7.93 20.70 43.12
N SER A 306 -6.73 20.38 43.63
CA SER A 306 -5.51 21.15 43.38
C SER A 306 -5.03 21.11 41.93
N LYS A 307 -5.41 20.09 41.13
CA LYS A 307 -5.10 19.99 39.69
C LYS A 307 -6.22 20.57 38.81
N ARG A 308 -7.34 20.97 39.41
CA ARG A 308 -8.47 21.55 38.68
C ARG A 308 -8.31 23.05 38.58
N PHE A 309 -8.60 23.59 37.41
CA PHE A 309 -8.60 25.03 37.18
C PHE A 309 -10.04 25.53 37.23
N HIS A 310 -10.37 26.34 38.24
CA HIS A 310 -11.74 26.80 38.50
C HIS A 310 -12.78 25.66 38.48
N GLY A 311 -12.44 24.52 39.09
CA GLY A 311 -13.31 23.34 39.17
C GLY A 311 -13.35 22.47 37.90
N ALA A 312 -12.83 22.96 36.77
CA ALA A 312 -12.70 22.18 35.55
C ALA A 312 -11.49 21.24 35.61
N ALA A 313 -11.70 20.01 35.14
CA ALA A 313 -10.66 19.00 35.15
C ALA A 313 -9.76 19.14 33.90
N LEU A 314 -8.51 19.52 34.11
CA LEU A 314 -7.56 19.82 33.05
C LEU A 314 -7.04 18.55 32.38
N GLN A 315 -6.80 18.64 31.08
CA GLN A 315 -6.04 17.64 30.33
C GLN A 315 -4.79 18.29 29.75
N ILE A 316 -3.62 17.85 30.19
CA ILE A 316 -2.34 18.35 29.70
C ILE A 316 -1.68 17.28 28.82
N ARG A 317 -1.27 17.68 27.62
CA ARG A 317 -0.57 16.85 26.65
C ARG A 317 0.64 17.61 26.12
N GLU A 318 1.53 16.87 25.48
CA GLU A 318 2.59 17.49 24.68
C GLU A 318 1.98 18.30 23.53
N ALA A 319 2.43 19.53 23.35
CA ALA A 319 2.00 20.34 22.23
C ALA A 319 2.72 19.86 20.95
N PRO A 320 2.03 19.76 19.80
CA PRO A 320 2.70 19.48 18.53
C PRO A 320 3.50 20.70 18.07
N GLN A 321 4.36 20.53 17.06
CA GLN A 321 5.08 21.65 16.47
C GLN A 321 4.11 22.70 15.92
N PRO A 322 4.44 24.00 15.96
CA PRO A 322 3.58 25.06 15.43
C PRO A 322 3.19 24.86 13.95
N SER A 323 4.06 24.25 13.14
CA SER A 323 3.81 23.90 11.74
C SER A 323 2.75 22.80 11.57
N ASP A 324 2.61 21.92 12.56
CA ASP A 324 1.67 20.79 12.54
C ASP A 324 0.28 21.19 13.06
N LEU A 325 0.17 22.41 13.61
CA LEU A 325 -1.09 22.96 14.09
C LEU A 325 -1.99 23.40 12.94
N LEU A 326 -2.95 22.54 12.61
CA LEU A 326 -4.07 22.89 11.75
C LEU A 326 -5.11 23.70 12.55
N TRP A 327 -4.93 25.01 12.62
CA TRP A 327 -5.78 25.94 13.36
C TRP A 327 -7.26 25.84 12.96
N GLU A 328 -7.55 25.58 11.68
CA GLU A 328 -8.91 25.42 11.17
C GLU A 328 -9.64 24.22 11.77
N ASN A 329 -8.88 23.18 12.16
CA ASN A 329 -9.46 22.01 12.80
C ASN A 329 -9.72 22.24 14.28
N GLN A 330 -9.01 23.17 14.93
CA GLN A 330 -9.19 23.45 16.37
C GLN A 330 -10.58 24.01 16.67
N ASP A 331 -11.11 24.82 15.76
CA ASP A 331 -12.42 25.50 15.86
C ASP A 331 -13.63 24.59 15.51
N THR A 332 -13.39 23.31 15.21
CA THR A 332 -14.48 22.37 14.88
C THR A 332 -14.95 21.59 16.11
N PRO A 333 -16.26 21.56 16.41
CA PRO A 333 -16.77 20.80 17.54
C PRO A 333 -16.64 19.29 17.29
N PHE A 334 -16.50 18.52 18.37
CA PHE A 334 -16.25 17.07 18.31
C PHE A 334 -17.27 16.31 17.46
N GLY A 335 -18.57 16.61 17.60
CA GLY A 335 -19.63 15.95 16.82
C GLY A 335 -19.50 16.15 15.31
N SER A 336 -19.07 17.35 14.89
CA SER A 336 -18.79 17.62 13.47
C SER A 336 -17.56 16.87 12.97
N ARG A 337 -16.52 16.73 13.80
CA ARG A 337 -15.34 15.92 13.46
C ARG A 337 -15.71 14.45 13.27
N LEU A 338 -16.51 13.89 14.18
CA LEU A 338 -16.97 12.51 14.11
C LEU A 338 -17.80 12.25 12.84
N LEU A 339 -18.73 13.14 12.51
CA LEU A 339 -19.52 13.02 11.27
C LEU A 339 -18.64 13.06 10.02
N ARG A 340 -17.66 13.98 9.96
CA ARG A 340 -16.71 14.06 8.84
C ARG A 340 -15.88 12.78 8.71
N GLN A 341 -15.35 12.26 9.81
CA GLN A 341 -14.61 10.99 9.83
C GLN A 341 -15.47 9.84 9.32
N LEU A 342 -16.73 9.73 9.79
CA LEU A 342 -17.67 8.72 9.33
C LEU A 342 -17.92 8.83 7.81
N CYS A 343 -18.17 10.04 7.29
CA CYS A 343 -18.37 10.25 5.86
C CYS A 343 -17.14 9.83 5.02
N VAL A 344 -15.93 10.16 5.49
CA VAL A 344 -14.68 9.76 4.81
C VAL A 344 -14.51 8.23 4.82
N VAL A 345 -14.76 7.58 5.97
CA VAL A 345 -14.69 6.12 6.10
C VAL A 345 -15.70 5.43 5.17
N VAL A 346 -16.96 5.90 5.15
CA VAL A 346 -18.00 5.36 4.25
C VAL A 346 -17.58 5.53 2.79
N THR A 347 -17.09 6.71 2.42
CA THR A 347 -16.61 6.97 1.05
C THR A 347 -15.45 6.04 0.66
N PHE A 348 -14.50 5.84 1.58
CA PHE A 348 -13.38 4.93 1.36
C PHE A 348 -13.84 3.48 1.17
N VAL A 349 -14.77 2.99 2.00
CA VAL A 349 -15.35 1.65 1.87
C VAL A 349 -16.08 1.49 0.52
N LEU A 350 -16.81 2.51 0.07
CA LEU A 350 -17.47 2.49 -1.24
C LEU A 350 -16.47 2.39 -2.38
N ILE A 351 -15.38 3.18 -2.35
CA ILE A 351 -14.32 3.13 -3.37
C ILE A 351 -13.67 1.74 -3.40
N LEU A 352 -13.38 1.14 -2.24
CA LEU A 352 -12.85 -0.22 -2.16
C LEU A 352 -13.83 -1.26 -2.72
N ALA A 353 -15.11 -1.18 -2.37
CA ALA A 353 -16.13 -2.09 -2.90
C ALA A 353 -16.25 -2.02 -4.43
N ILE A 354 -16.27 -0.81 -4.99
CA ILE A 354 -16.26 -0.59 -6.44
C ILE A 354 -15.00 -1.21 -7.06
N SER A 355 -13.84 -1.01 -6.44
CA SER A 355 -12.57 -1.54 -6.94
C SER A 355 -12.57 -3.08 -6.97
N VAL A 356 -13.10 -3.74 -5.93
CA VAL A 356 -13.27 -5.20 -5.89
C VAL A 356 -14.22 -5.69 -6.99
N VAL A 357 -15.35 -4.99 -7.20
CA VAL A 357 -16.30 -5.35 -8.28
C VAL A 357 -15.63 -5.22 -9.64
N LEU A 358 -14.87 -4.16 -9.89
CA LEU A 358 -14.15 -3.96 -11.16
C LEU A 358 -13.10 -5.04 -11.40
N ILE A 359 -12.31 -5.40 -10.38
CA ILE A 359 -11.34 -6.51 -10.47
C ILE A 359 -12.06 -7.83 -10.75
N TYR A 360 -13.16 -8.10 -10.06
CA TYR A 360 -13.96 -9.30 -10.29
C TYR A 360 -14.49 -9.36 -11.73
N VAL A 361 -15.08 -8.28 -12.23
CA VAL A 361 -15.56 -8.21 -13.62
C VAL A 361 -14.40 -8.39 -14.61
N ALA A 362 -13.28 -7.71 -14.41
CA ALA A 362 -12.10 -7.83 -15.28
C ALA A 362 -11.56 -9.27 -15.31
N THR A 363 -11.48 -9.93 -14.15
CA THR A 363 -11.03 -11.34 -14.08
C THR A 363 -12.02 -12.30 -14.74
N VAL A 364 -13.33 -12.07 -14.62
CA VAL A 364 -14.35 -12.89 -15.29
C VAL A 364 -14.33 -12.69 -16.80
N VAL A 365 -14.18 -11.45 -17.28
CA VAL A 365 -14.08 -11.14 -18.71
C VAL A 365 -12.80 -11.71 -19.30
N GLY A 366 -11.65 -11.53 -18.64
CA GLY A 366 -10.37 -12.10 -19.09
C GLY A 366 -10.39 -13.63 -19.16
N LYS A 367 -11.10 -14.30 -18.24
CA LYS A 367 -11.30 -15.76 -18.31
C LYS A 367 -12.12 -16.20 -19.53
N ARG A 368 -13.06 -15.38 -20.01
CA ARG A 368 -13.86 -15.70 -21.20
C ARG A 368 -13.04 -15.57 -22.47
N GLU A 369 -12.14 -14.58 -22.54
CA GLU A 369 -11.28 -14.35 -23.70
C GLU A 369 -10.10 -15.33 -23.76
N ALA A 370 -9.63 -15.85 -22.63
CA ALA A 370 -8.57 -16.87 -22.58
C ALA A 370 -9.00 -18.26 -23.09
N GLY A 371 -10.29 -18.45 -23.41
CA GLY A 371 -10.74 -19.65 -24.10
C GLY A 371 -10.24 -19.69 -25.54
N SER A 372 -9.39 -20.66 -25.85
CA SER A 372 -9.02 -21.12 -27.22
C SER A 372 -7.91 -20.41 -27.99
N GLN A 373 -6.80 -20.07 -27.34
CA GLN A 373 -5.52 -19.97 -28.08
C GLN A 373 -4.60 -21.12 -27.68
N LEU A 374 -4.48 -22.10 -28.58
CA LEU A 374 -3.42 -23.12 -28.49
C LEU A 374 -2.13 -22.43 -28.92
N SER A 375 -1.29 -22.05 -27.95
CA SER A 375 0.04 -21.50 -28.25
C SER A 375 0.90 -22.59 -28.88
N TYR A 376 1.11 -22.49 -30.19
CA TYR A 376 2.21 -23.20 -30.84
C TYR A 376 3.54 -22.55 -30.40
N ILE A 377 4.54 -23.40 -30.17
CA ILE A 377 5.82 -23.09 -29.52
C ILE A 377 6.72 -22.15 -30.36
N GLY A 378 6.47 -22.05 -31.67
CA GLY A 378 7.02 -20.98 -32.52
C GLY A 378 8.53 -21.03 -32.74
N ASN A 379 9.22 -22.14 -32.45
CA ASN A 379 10.64 -22.30 -32.71
C ASN A 379 10.93 -23.56 -33.55
N GLU A 380 11.06 -23.37 -34.86
CA GLU A 380 11.24 -24.42 -35.87
C GLU A 380 12.46 -25.34 -35.65
N GLN A 381 13.45 -24.93 -34.84
CA GLN A 381 14.66 -25.70 -34.60
C GLN A 381 14.53 -26.77 -33.52
N CYS A 382 13.70 -26.54 -32.50
CA CYS A 382 13.56 -27.44 -31.36
C CYS A 382 12.17 -28.10 -31.30
N ASP A 383 11.19 -27.61 -32.06
CA ASP A 383 9.99 -28.39 -32.37
C ASP A 383 10.41 -29.57 -33.26
N PRO A 384 9.93 -30.80 -33.03
CA PRO A 384 10.23 -31.91 -33.92
C PRO A 384 9.85 -31.44 -35.32
N GLN A 385 10.85 -31.27 -36.20
CA GLN A 385 10.58 -30.99 -37.59
C GLN A 385 9.54 -32.02 -37.99
N ARG A 386 8.32 -31.54 -38.30
CA ARG A 386 7.45 -32.35 -39.13
C ARG A 386 8.29 -32.54 -40.36
N VAL A 387 8.89 -33.71 -40.48
CA VAL A 387 9.18 -34.30 -41.76
C VAL A 387 7.80 -34.36 -42.40
N TYR A 388 7.41 -33.25 -43.02
CA TYR A 388 6.49 -33.22 -44.14
C TYR A 388 7.21 -34.05 -45.20
N SER A 389 7.22 -35.35 -44.96
CA SER A 389 7.37 -36.33 -46.00
C SER A 389 6.23 -35.95 -46.93
N SER A 390 6.61 -35.40 -48.07
CA SER A 390 5.73 -35.03 -49.18
C SER A 390 5.01 -36.24 -49.79
N ALA A 391 4.88 -37.33 -49.03
CA ALA A 391 3.93 -38.38 -49.29
C ALA A 391 2.56 -37.89 -48.77
N PRO A 392 1.53 -37.83 -49.62
CA PRO A 392 0.16 -37.62 -49.19
C PRO A 392 -0.27 -38.84 -48.37
N SER A 393 0.03 -38.84 -47.08
CA SER A 393 -0.65 -39.70 -46.12
C SER A 393 -1.62 -38.81 -45.36
N ASP A 394 -2.91 -39.15 -45.48
CA ASP A 394 -4.11 -38.43 -45.02
C ASP A 394 -4.23 -38.30 -43.48
N GLY A 395 -3.15 -37.99 -42.78
CA GLY A 395 -3.11 -37.79 -41.34
C GLY A 395 -3.44 -36.34 -40.97
N HIS A 396 -4.73 -36.00 -40.93
CA HIS A 396 -5.17 -34.73 -40.33
C HIS A 396 -4.78 -34.70 -38.84
N VAL A 397 -3.91 -33.78 -38.44
CA VAL A 397 -3.54 -33.61 -37.03
C VAL A 397 -4.65 -32.86 -36.32
N CYS A 398 -5.32 -33.54 -35.40
CA CYS A 398 -6.40 -32.96 -34.61
C CYS A 398 -5.87 -31.90 -33.64
N ILE A 399 -6.37 -30.66 -33.77
CA ILE A 399 -6.14 -29.60 -32.79
C ILE A 399 -7.32 -29.60 -31.82
N VAL A 400 -7.18 -30.36 -30.73
CA VAL A 400 -8.24 -30.65 -29.75
C VAL A 400 -8.96 -29.39 -29.24
N SER A 401 -8.28 -28.25 -29.06
CA SER A 401 -8.91 -27.01 -28.59
C SER A 401 -9.77 -26.29 -29.63
N VAL A 402 -9.41 -26.40 -30.91
CA VAL A 402 -10.21 -25.83 -32.00
C VAL A 402 -11.43 -26.72 -32.21
N ALA A 403 -11.21 -28.03 -32.13
CA ALA A 403 -12.26 -29.02 -32.24
C ALA A 403 -13.27 -28.90 -31.09
N SER A 404 -12.84 -28.71 -29.84
CA SER A 404 -13.78 -28.59 -28.70
C SER A 404 -14.73 -27.39 -28.80
N ASN A 405 -14.40 -26.38 -29.61
CA ASN A 405 -15.24 -25.22 -29.89
C ASN A 405 -16.23 -25.41 -31.04
N TRP A 406 -16.12 -26.49 -31.83
CA TRP A 406 -17.05 -26.73 -32.93
C TRP A 406 -18.41 -27.21 -32.40
N THR A 407 -19.47 -26.80 -33.09
CA THR A 407 -20.80 -27.36 -32.87
C THR A 407 -20.87 -28.76 -33.45
N MET A 408 -21.73 -29.61 -32.87
CA MET A 408 -21.96 -30.97 -33.35
C MET A 408 -22.37 -30.97 -34.83
N ASP A 409 -23.29 -30.09 -35.23
CA ASP A 409 -23.78 -29.99 -36.60
C ASP A 409 -22.65 -29.65 -37.60
N PHE A 410 -21.74 -28.75 -37.21
CA PHE A 410 -20.57 -28.43 -38.04
C PHE A 410 -19.68 -29.65 -38.21
N ALA A 411 -19.30 -30.30 -37.10
CA ALA A 411 -18.42 -31.47 -37.13
C ALA A 411 -19.03 -32.61 -37.96
N VAL A 412 -20.32 -32.88 -37.80
CA VAL A 412 -21.07 -33.90 -38.55
C VAL A 412 -21.14 -33.53 -40.04
N SER A 413 -21.40 -32.26 -40.37
CA SER A 413 -21.47 -31.80 -41.77
C SER A 413 -20.14 -31.90 -42.52
N GLN A 414 -19.01 -31.69 -41.83
CA GLN A 414 -17.68 -31.82 -42.41
C GLN A 414 -17.24 -33.29 -42.53
N GLY A 415 -17.64 -34.13 -41.57
CA GLY A 415 -17.32 -35.55 -41.55
C GLY A 415 -15.82 -35.84 -41.43
N GLY A 416 -15.44 -37.07 -41.75
CA GLY A 416 -14.04 -37.49 -41.89
C GLY A 416 -13.15 -37.21 -40.68
N SER A 417 -11.98 -36.65 -40.93
CA SER A 417 -10.99 -36.34 -39.89
C SER A 417 -11.41 -35.20 -38.96
N THR A 418 -12.22 -34.26 -39.44
CA THR A 418 -12.77 -33.15 -38.64
C THR A 418 -13.75 -33.69 -37.60
N LEU A 419 -14.67 -34.58 -37.99
CA LEU A 419 -15.57 -35.24 -37.03
C LEU A 419 -14.80 -36.09 -36.03
N ASN A 420 -13.80 -36.86 -36.49
CA ASN A 420 -12.97 -37.69 -35.60
C ASN A 420 -12.21 -36.85 -34.57
N CYS A 421 -11.66 -35.72 -35.00
CA CYS A 421 -10.96 -34.78 -34.13
C CYS A 421 -11.89 -34.16 -33.09
N TRP A 422 -13.10 -33.79 -33.52
CA TRP A 422 -14.16 -33.31 -32.64
C TRP A 422 -14.56 -34.35 -31.60
N CYS A 423 -14.83 -35.58 -32.02
CA CYS A 423 -15.18 -36.69 -31.13
C CYS A 423 -14.08 -36.97 -30.11
N GLU A 424 -12.80 -37.00 -30.54
CA GLU A 424 -11.67 -37.16 -29.62
C GLU A 424 -11.62 -36.01 -28.59
N SER A 425 -11.95 -34.77 -29.00
CA SER A 425 -11.93 -33.61 -28.12
C SER A 425 -13.03 -33.56 -27.05
N GLN A 426 -14.16 -34.26 -27.26
CA GLN A 426 -15.26 -34.28 -26.27
C GLN A 426 -14.93 -35.15 -25.05
N GLY A 427 -14.02 -36.12 -25.20
CA GLY A 427 -13.64 -37.08 -24.17
C GLY A 427 -14.65 -38.24 -24.02
N TYR A 428 -14.14 -39.43 -23.70
CA TYR A 428 -14.92 -40.67 -23.66
C TYR A 428 -16.10 -40.63 -22.66
N SER A 429 -15.96 -39.98 -21.51
CA SER A 429 -17.02 -39.92 -20.49
C SER A 429 -18.27 -39.19 -20.99
N LYS A 430 -18.09 -38.00 -21.58
CA LYS A 430 -19.20 -37.20 -22.13
C LYS A 430 -19.85 -37.86 -23.33
N LEU A 431 -19.07 -38.57 -24.14
CA LEU A 431 -19.60 -39.31 -25.29
C LEU A 431 -20.60 -40.38 -24.85
N VAL A 432 -20.30 -41.14 -23.79
CA VAL A 432 -21.18 -42.23 -23.30
C VAL A 432 -22.46 -41.71 -22.64
N GLU A 433 -22.43 -40.52 -22.05
CA GLU A 433 -23.58 -39.94 -21.34
C GLU A 433 -24.67 -39.38 -22.28
N SER A 434 -24.34 -39.05 -23.53
CA SER A 434 -25.27 -38.42 -24.49
C SER A 434 -25.51 -39.29 -25.71
N ALA A 435 -26.73 -39.81 -25.86
CA ALA A 435 -27.12 -40.62 -27.02
C ALA A 435 -26.92 -39.89 -28.36
N ALA A 436 -27.10 -38.56 -28.39
CA ALA A 436 -26.85 -37.74 -29.58
C ALA A 436 -25.35 -37.73 -29.95
N LEU A 437 -24.46 -37.60 -28.96
CA LEU A 437 -23.01 -37.62 -29.19
C LEU A 437 -22.52 -39.02 -29.60
N VAL A 438 -23.06 -40.08 -28.99
CA VAL A 438 -22.78 -41.47 -29.40
C VAL A 438 -23.13 -41.65 -30.88
N SER A 439 -24.33 -41.22 -31.29
CA SER A 439 -24.79 -41.38 -32.68
C SER A 439 -23.93 -40.56 -33.67
N ALA A 440 -23.53 -39.34 -33.30
CA ALA A 440 -22.69 -38.49 -34.14
C ALA A 440 -21.26 -39.04 -34.28
N CYS A 441 -20.73 -39.67 -33.22
CA CYS A 441 -19.35 -40.17 -33.15
C CYS A 441 -19.21 -41.68 -33.37
N GLU A 442 -20.28 -42.38 -33.73
CA GLU A 442 -20.27 -43.83 -34.01
C GLU A 442 -19.19 -44.23 -35.03
N PRO A 443 -18.96 -43.50 -36.15
CA PRO A 443 -17.91 -43.84 -37.11
C PRO A 443 -16.50 -43.79 -36.50
N TRP A 444 -16.29 -42.87 -35.55
CA TRP A 444 -15.02 -42.74 -34.83
C TRP A 444 -14.82 -43.90 -33.85
N PHE A 445 -15.85 -44.26 -33.08
CA PHE A 445 -15.80 -45.41 -32.15
C PHE A 445 -15.46 -46.71 -32.87
N LEU A 446 -16.09 -46.97 -34.02
CA LEU A 446 -15.85 -48.17 -34.82
C LEU A 446 -14.41 -48.21 -35.37
N ASN A 447 -13.89 -47.06 -35.82
CA ASN A 447 -12.54 -46.97 -36.36
C ASN A 447 -11.48 -47.18 -35.26
N GLU A 448 -11.73 -46.67 -34.05
CA GLU A 448 -10.78 -46.81 -32.95
C GLU A 448 -10.78 -48.22 -32.33
N HIS A 449 -11.93 -48.89 -32.31
CA HIS A 449 -11.98 -50.33 -32.03
C HIS A 449 -11.18 -51.14 -33.06
N SER A 450 -11.31 -50.83 -34.36
CA SER A 450 -10.53 -51.49 -35.42
C SER A 450 -9.00 -51.28 -35.29
N LYS A 451 -8.56 -50.11 -34.79
CA LYS A 451 -7.14 -49.87 -34.52
C LYS A 451 -6.65 -50.63 -33.28
N ARG A 452 -7.47 -50.72 -32.24
CA ARG A 452 -7.14 -51.47 -31.01
C ARG A 452 -7.00 -52.96 -31.28
N ASP A 453 -7.90 -53.54 -32.09
CA ASP A 453 -7.84 -54.95 -32.46
C ASP A 453 -6.61 -55.28 -33.31
N ARG A 454 -6.16 -54.35 -34.17
CA ARG A 454 -4.90 -54.48 -34.92
C ARG A 454 -3.66 -54.42 -34.04
N HIS A 455 -3.66 -53.61 -32.97
CA HIS A 455 -2.57 -53.59 -32.00
C HIS A 455 -2.54 -54.83 -31.09
N HIS A 456 -3.69 -55.41 -30.76
CA HIS A 456 -3.74 -56.67 -29.99
C HIS A 456 -3.37 -57.90 -30.82
N ALA A 457 -3.67 -57.94 -32.13
CA ALA A 457 -3.23 -59.02 -33.02
C ALA A 457 -1.69 -59.06 -33.20
N GLY A 458 -1.00 -57.93 -33.00
CA GLY A 458 0.47 -57.84 -33.07
C GLY A 458 1.21 -58.22 -31.78
N CYS A 459 0.51 -58.34 -30.64
CA CYS A 459 1.10 -58.64 -29.32
C CYS A 459 0.93 -60.11 -28.89
N LEU A 460 0.42 -60.99 -29.75
CA LEU A 460 0.20 -62.42 -29.47
C LEU A 460 1.30 -63.36 -30.02
N ARG A 461 2.48 -62.83 -30.35
CA ARG A 461 3.71 -63.61 -30.54
C ARG A 461 4.74 -63.15 -29.51
N VAL A 462 5.29 -64.11 -28.77
CA VAL A 462 6.24 -63.97 -27.63
C VAL A 462 5.53 -63.88 -26.27
N CYS A 463 5.08 -65.05 -25.79
CA CYS A 463 5.22 -65.50 -24.40
C CYS A 463 4.94 -67.01 -24.34
N TYR A 464 5.92 -67.81 -24.77
CA TYR A 464 6.04 -69.21 -24.35
C TYR A 464 6.82 -69.18 -23.03
N CYS A 465 6.14 -69.25 -21.89
CA CYS A 465 6.78 -69.60 -20.63
C CYS A 465 6.17 -70.89 -20.09
N HIS A 466 7.09 -71.82 -19.89
CA HIS A 466 6.95 -73.18 -19.43
C HIS A 466 6.14 -73.28 -18.13
N LYS A 467 5.06 -74.07 -18.14
CA LYS A 467 4.49 -74.66 -16.92
C LYS A 467 5.50 -75.69 -16.38
N HIS A 468 5.95 -75.50 -15.15
CA HIS A 468 6.42 -76.58 -14.28
C HIS A 468 5.54 -76.58 -13.03
N GLY A 469 5.35 -77.79 -12.50
CA GLY A 469 4.23 -78.20 -11.66
C GLY A 469 4.22 -77.71 -10.21
N PRO A 470 3.30 -78.27 -9.41
CA PRO A 470 2.93 -77.77 -8.09
C PRO A 470 3.83 -78.38 -7.01
N SER A 471 4.13 -77.58 -5.99
CA SER A 471 4.66 -78.07 -4.71
C SER A 471 4.13 -77.20 -3.58
N ASP A 472 3.16 -77.78 -2.89
CA ASP A 472 2.93 -77.78 -1.44
C ASP A 472 3.40 -76.60 -0.58
N GLY A 473 2.40 -75.98 0.07
CA GLY A 473 2.32 -75.77 1.52
C GLY A 473 3.45 -75.02 2.23
N PHE A 474 3.10 -73.91 2.89
CA PHE A 474 3.37 -73.74 4.32
C PHE A 474 2.56 -72.58 4.92
N GLU A 475 1.95 -72.87 6.06
CA GLU A 475 1.30 -71.95 6.99
C GLU A 475 2.31 -70.97 7.62
N GLY A 476 1.84 -69.80 8.08
CA GLY A 476 2.66 -68.93 8.92
C GLY A 476 2.06 -67.57 9.25
N HIS A 477 1.41 -67.52 10.42
CA HIS A 477 0.99 -66.33 11.17
C HIS A 477 2.05 -65.21 11.29
N GLY A 478 1.60 -63.97 11.49
CA GLY A 478 2.38 -62.98 12.22
C GLY A 478 1.94 -61.53 12.07
N SER A 479 1.15 -61.05 13.03
CA SER A 479 0.86 -59.63 13.27
C SER A 479 2.09 -58.87 13.79
N ILE A 480 2.22 -57.59 13.43
CA ILE A 480 2.18 -56.37 14.28
C ILE A 480 2.12 -55.16 13.34
#